data_AF-A0A7C1I823-F1
#
_entry.id   AF-A0A7C1I823-F1
#
_cell.length_a   1.000
_cell.length_b   1.000
_cell.length_c   1.000
_cell.angle_alpha   90.00
_cell.angle_beta   90.00
_cell.angle_gamma   90.00
#
_symmetry.space_group_name_H-M   'P 1'
#
loop_
_entity.id
_entity.type
_entity.pdbx_description
1 polymer ?
#
loop_
_entity_poly.entity_id
_entity_poly.type
_entity_poly.pdbx_seq_one_letter_code
_entity_poly.pdbx_strand_id
1 'polypeptide(L)' 'MKDKRSFMMHKCIPIRIIALLLMLASVSFGQQKIAQTGLQFLSVGPDGRGGALGQAMTSLDNNSESMFYNP' A
#
# COMPACT_ATOMS: atom_id res chain seq x y z
N MET A 1 -5.14 10.75 56.67
CA MET A 1 -4.26 9.86 55.88
C MET A 1 -4.48 10.19 54.40
N LYS A 2 -3.77 11.21 53.88
CA LYS A 2 -3.99 11.73 52.52
C LYS A 2 -3.36 10.78 51.49
N ASP A 3 -4.26 9.99 50.91
CA ASP A 3 -4.26 9.41 49.58
C ASP A 3 -2.91 9.26 48.84
N LYS A 4 -2.14 8.24 49.24
CA LYS A 4 -0.96 7.77 48.50
C LYS A 4 -1.33 7.19 47.11
N ARG A 5 -2.60 6.82 46.89
CA ARG A 5 -3.07 6.27 45.60
C ARG A 5 -3.17 7.36 44.54
N SER A 6 -3.74 8.51 44.88
CA SER A 6 -3.84 9.67 43.98
C SER A 6 -2.47 10.14 43.48
N PHE A 7 -1.47 10.27 44.37
CA PHE A 7 -0.10 10.66 44.01
C PHE A 7 0.62 9.65 43.09
N MET A 8 0.26 8.36 43.18
CA MET A 8 0.82 7.30 42.34
C MET A 8 0.19 7.29 40.94
N MET A 9 -1.09 7.62 40.82
CA MET A 9 -1.78 7.70 39.53
C MET A 9 -1.20 8.79 38.63
N HIS A 10 -0.85 9.96 39.17
CA HIS A 10 -0.27 11.07 38.40
C HIS A 10 1.09 10.75 37.76
N LYS A 11 1.89 9.89 38.39
CA LYS A 11 3.19 9.42 37.86
C LYS A 11 3.02 8.35 36.76
N CYS A 12 1.91 7.62 36.78
CA CYS A 12 1.59 6.61 35.77
C CYS A 12 0.95 7.19 34.51
N ILE A 13 0.34 8.38 34.57
CA ILE A 13 -0.24 9.08 33.41
C ILE A 13 0.77 9.33 32.28
N PRO A 14 1.96 9.93 32.52
CA PRO A 14 2.91 10.18 31.44
C PRO A 14 3.43 8.88 30.80
N ILE A 15 3.62 7.82 31.59
CA ILE A 15 4.07 6.51 31.11
C ILE A 15 3.02 5.89 30.16
N ARG A 16 1.73 6.02 30.49
CA ARG A 16 0.64 5.55 29.62
C ARG A 16 0.55 6.34 28.32
N ILE A 17 0.80 7.65 28.36
CA ILE A 17 0.81 8.50 27.16
C ILE A 17 1.99 8.13 26.24
N ILE A 18 3.17 7.90 26.80
CA ILE A 18 4.35 7.47 26.05
C ILE A 18 4.14 6.09 25.42
N ALA A 19 3.56 5.15 26.16
CA ALA A 19 3.24 3.81 25.66
C ALA A 19 2.20 3.87 24.51
N LEU A 20 1.20 4.74 24.62
CA LEU A 20 0.24 4.99 23.54
C LEU A 20 0.92 5.58 22.30
N LEU A 21 1.81 6.57 22.48
CA LEU A 21 2.53 7.21 21.39
C LEU A 21 3.46 6.23 20.64
N LEU A 22 4.11 5.31 21.37
CA LEU A 22 4.94 4.26 20.76
C LEU A 22 4.12 3.28 19.92
N MET A 23 2.89 2.96 20.32
CA MET A 23 2.00 2.08 19.57
C MET A 23 1.49 2.72 18.28
N LEU A 24 1.40 4.05 18.20
CA LEU A 24 1.01 4.77 16.99
C LEU A 24 2.16 4.92 15.98
N ALA A 25 3.42 4.86 16.42
CA ALA A 25 4.58 5.06 15.58
C ALA A 25 4.93 3.86 14.66
N SER A 26 4.32 2.69 14.87
CA SER A 26 4.63 1.46 14.12
C SER A 26 3.92 1.34 12.77
N VAL A 27 3.08 2.31 12.40
CA VAL A 27 2.36 2.28 11.11
C VAL A 27 3.24 2.85 9.99
N SER A 28 4.25 2.07 9.57
CA SER A 28 5.01 2.35 8.35
C SER A 28 4.29 1.78 7.12
N PHE A 29 3.63 2.63 6.35
CA PHE A 29 3.07 2.26 5.04
C PHE A 29 4.16 2.28 3.96
N GLY A 30 5.07 1.30 3.98
CA GLY A 30 6.01 1.08 2.89
C GLY A 30 5.33 0.25 1.80
N GLN A 31 5.11 0.80 0.60
CA GLN A 31 4.67 -0.02 -0.52
C GLN A 31 5.75 -1.05 -0.84
N GLN A 32 5.36 -2.32 -0.92
CA GLN A 32 6.25 -3.39 -1.32
C GLN A 32 6.78 -3.09 -2.72
N LYS A 33 8.10 -3.07 -2.88
CA LYS A 33 8.74 -2.86 -4.18
C LYS A 33 8.49 -4.09 -5.06
N ILE A 34 7.40 -4.08 -5.80
CA ILE A 34 7.19 -4.98 -6.93
C ILE A 34 8.07 -4.52 -8.10
N ALA A 35 8.55 -5.48 -8.88
CA ALA A 35 9.62 -5.36 -9.88
C ALA A 35 9.76 -3.96 -10.53
N GLN A 36 10.95 -3.37 -10.42
CA GLN A 36 11.27 -2.11 -11.10
C GLN A 36 11.63 -2.41 -12.55
N THR A 37 10.73 -2.10 -13.47
CA THR A 37 10.96 -2.24 -14.91
C THR A 37 11.30 -0.87 -15.51
N GLY A 38 12.24 -0.82 -16.45
CA GLY A 38 12.63 0.43 -17.13
C GLY A 38 11.58 0.97 -18.10
N LEU A 39 10.55 0.17 -18.41
CA LEU A 39 9.51 0.45 -19.40
C LEU A 39 8.11 0.38 -18.76
N GLN A 40 7.91 1.09 -17.64
CA GLN A 40 6.65 1.08 -16.89
C GLN A 40 5.44 1.54 -17.72
N PHE A 41 5.64 2.29 -18.80
CA PHE A 41 4.56 2.66 -19.72
C PHE A 41 3.90 1.46 -20.40
N LEU A 42 4.60 0.32 -20.52
CA LEU A 42 4.06 -0.89 -21.13
C LEU A 42 3.03 -1.60 -20.23
N SER A 43 2.93 -1.23 -18.95
CA SER A 43 1.84 -1.70 -18.07
C SER A 43 0.53 -0.93 -18.26
N VAL A 44 0.53 0.10 -19.11
CA VAL A 44 -0.66 0.89 -19.44
C VAL A 44 -1.12 0.45 -20.82
N GLY A 45 -2.37 -0.02 -20.89
CA GLY A 45 -2.96 -0.50 -22.13
C GLY A 45 -3.06 0.63 -23.15
N PRO A 46 -2.52 0.45 -24.37
CA PRO A 46 -2.57 1.49 -25.41
C PRO A 46 -3.98 1.63 -26.01
N ASP A 47 -4.83 0.61 -25.87
CA ASP A 47 -6.13 0.51 -26.52
C ASP A 47 -7.29 0.34 -25.52
N GLY A 48 -8.45 0.89 -25.88
CA GLY A 48 -9.64 0.85 -25.01
C GLY A 48 -10.29 -0.53 -24.91
N ARG A 49 -10.09 -1.41 -25.91
CA ARG A 49 -10.69 -2.76 -25.93
C ARG A 49 -9.94 -3.70 -24.99
N GLY A 50 -8.62 -3.75 -25.09
CA GLY A 50 -7.73 -4.46 -24.15
C GLY A 50 -7.90 -3.91 -22.74
N GLY A 51 -8.00 -2.58 -22.58
CA GLY A 51 -8.33 -1.95 -21.30
C GLY A 51 -9.66 -2.44 -20.69
N ALA A 52 -10.73 -2.51 -21.48
CA ALA A 52 -12.03 -3.04 -21.04
C ALA A 52 -11.99 -4.53 -20.67
N LEU A 53 -11.06 -5.29 -21.27
CA LEU A 53 -10.82 -6.72 -20.98
C LEU A 53 -9.75 -6.94 -19.89
N GLY A 54 -9.34 -5.89 -19.16
CA GLY A 54 -8.35 -6.01 -18.09
C GLY A 54 -6.93 -6.30 -18.58
N GLN A 55 -6.62 -5.93 -19.82
CA GLN A 55 -5.32 -6.08 -20.48
C GLN A 55 -4.82 -7.53 -20.59
N ALA A 56 -5.72 -8.51 -20.47
CA ALA A 56 -5.41 -9.95 -20.49
C ALA A 56 -5.83 -10.60 -21.82
N MET A 57 -5.47 -9.98 -22.94
CA MET A 57 -5.91 -10.40 -24.28
C MET A 57 -4.95 -11.44 -24.87
N THR A 58 -5.22 -12.73 -24.65
CA THR A 58 -4.28 -13.80 -25.05
C THR A 58 -4.72 -14.62 -26.27
N SER A 59 -6.00 -14.60 -26.64
CA SER A 59 -6.54 -15.45 -27.72
C SER A 59 -7.40 -14.71 -28.74
N LEU A 60 -7.46 -13.39 -28.65
CA LEU A 60 -8.27 -12.57 -29.54
C LEU A 60 -7.37 -11.95 -30.61
N ASP A 61 -7.76 -12.13 -31.88
CA ASP A 61 -7.06 -11.52 -33.01
C ASP A 61 -7.29 -10.00 -32.98
N ASN A 62 -6.20 -9.24 -32.80
CA ASN A 62 -6.27 -7.79 -32.61
C ASN A 62 -5.27 -7.00 -33.47
N ASN A 63 -4.90 -7.55 -34.64
CA ASN A 63 -4.03 -6.93 -35.65
C ASN A 63 -2.74 -6.36 -35.01
N SER A 64 -2.45 -5.07 -35.16
CA SER A 64 -1.25 -4.43 -34.61
C SER A 64 -1.20 -4.41 -33.08
N GLU A 65 -2.35 -4.41 -32.41
CA GLU A 65 -2.41 -4.39 -30.94
C GLU A 65 -1.98 -5.73 -30.33
N SER A 66 -1.96 -6.82 -31.10
CA SER A 66 -1.48 -8.13 -30.64
C SER A 66 -0.02 -8.05 -30.16
N MET A 67 0.78 -7.14 -30.73
CA MET A 67 2.17 -6.88 -30.34
C MET A 67 2.34 -6.55 -28.85
N PHE A 68 1.31 -5.99 -28.20
CA PHE A 68 1.36 -5.60 -26.79
C PHE A 68 0.79 -6.66 -25.83
N TYR A 69 0.15 -7.71 -26.36
CA TYR A 69 -0.52 -8.73 -25.54
C TYR A 69 -0.08 -10.15 -25.90
N ASN A 70 -0.26 -10.56 -27.16
CA ASN A 70 0.14 -11.85 -27.70
C ASN A 70 0.32 -11.75 -29.23
N PRO A 71 1.54 -11.47 -29.75
CA PRO A 71 1.79 -11.25 -31.17
C PRO A 71 1.41 -12.45 -32.06
#